data_AF-A0A7W0MV84-F1
#
_entry.id   AF-A0A7W0MV84-F1
#
_cell.length_a   1.000
_cell.length_b   1.000
_cell.length_c   1.000
_cell.angle_alpha   90.00
_cell.angle_beta   90.00
_cell.angle_gamma   90.00
#
_symmetry.space_group_name_H-M   'P 1'
#
loop_
_entity.id
_entity.type
_entity.pdbx_description
1 polymer ?
#
loop_
_entity_poly.entity_id
_entity_poly.type
_entity_poly.pdbx_seq_one_letter_code
_entity_poly.pdbx_strand_id
1 'polypeptide(L)'
;MRVASDTRWTWIFATVGLLVVIVVIGFLIGIVNALESIDDGLEEADSSVTDIRGNAKPLPDHIEDINGNLRRIDGSLKPISDQASRILGALTSINGSLDNVDSTASQISGSLRNTSDSLVDTSGTLSGVASSVGNTSGSLVSTSNSLRGTSGTLRGITSSLRSTSGILVNVRGLVGTINSRLRAAQRRDSLGTAEIPINVARANAVLSPIENDATAINGGLVDVNSHLTSICESRVLKIAVPGVVRPGPDC
;
A
#
# COMPACT_ATOMS: atom_id res chain seq x y z
N MET A 1 111.25 -149.21 2.17
CA MET A 1 111.19 -148.07 1.21
C MET A 1 109.76 -147.92 0.73
N ARG A 2 109.22 -146.68 0.66
CA ARG A 2 107.86 -146.27 0.19
C ARG A 2 106.71 -146.28 1.22
N VAL A 3 106.73 -145.37 2.20
CA VAL A 3 105.51 -144.91 2.92
C VAL A 3 105.47 -143.37 3.05
N ALA A 4 106.47 -142.64 2.54
CA ALA A 4 106.57 -141.18 2.73
C ALA A 4 105.99 -140.32 1.59
N SER A 5 105.54 -140.90 0.46
CA SER A 5 104.98 -140.16 -0.68
C SER A 5 103.46 -140.02 -0.67
N ASP A 6 102.72 -141.00 -0.13
CA ASP A 6 101.25 -141.01 -0.16
C ASP A 6 100.64 -140.04 0.85
N THR A 7 101.28 -139.85 2.00
CA THR A 7 100.85 -138.87 3.02
C THR A 7 101.04 -137.42 2.56
N ARG A 8 102.03 -137.16 1.69
CA ARG A 8 102.30 -135.79 1.18
C ARG A 8 101.28 -135.40 0.12
N TRP A 9 100.90 -136.33 -0.75
CA TRP A 9 99.91 -136.09 -1.80
C TRP A 9 98.51 -135.90 -1.19
N THR A 10 98.08 -136.77 -0.27
CA THR A 10 96.80 -136.61 0.44
C THR A 10 96.71 -135.30 1.24
N TRP A 11 97.83 -134.83 1.80
CA TRP A 11 97.89 -133.54 2.50
C TRP A 11 97.74 -132.33 1.55
N ILE A 12 98.30 -132.39 0.33
CA ILE A 12 98.12 -131.34 -0.69
C ILE A 12 96.65 -131.30 -1.15
N PHE A 13 96.03 -132.44 -1.43
CA PHE A 13 94.61 -132.48 -1.82
C PHE A 13 93.68 -132.06 -0.67
N ALA A 14 94.00 -132.43 0.57
CA ALA A 14 93.25 -131.99 1.74
C ALA A 14 93.38 -130.47 1.98
N THR A 15 94.56 -129.87 1.80
CA THR A 15 94.77 -128.42 1.96
C THR A 15 94.16 -127.60 0.83
N VAL A 16 94.25 -128.06 -0.42
CA VAL A 16 93.56 -127.43 -1.56
C VAL A 16 92.05 -127.56 -1.42
N GLY A 17 91.54 -128.74 -1.03
CA GLY A 17 90.11 -128.94 -0.75
C GLY A 17 89.60 -128.03 0.37
N LEU A 18 90.36 -127.89 1.46
CA LEU A 18 90.05 -126.96 2.54
C LEU A 18 90.05 -125.50 2.05
N LEU A 19 91.03 -125.10 1.24
CA LEU A 19 91.11 -123.75 0.68
C LEU A 19 89.90 -123.44 -0.20
N VAL A 20 89.53 -124.36 -1.09
CA VAL A 20 88.33 -124.23 -1.93
C VAL A 20 87.09 -124.08 -1.05
N VAL A 21 86.96 -124.90 0.01
CA VAL A 21 85.87 -124.79 0.98
C VAL A 21 85.86 -123.43 1.65
N ILE A 22 87.01 -122.89 2.07
CA ILE A 22 87.11 -121.55 2.68
C ILE A 22 86.69 -120.46 1.69
N VAL A 23 87.13 -120.52 0.43
CA VAL A 23 86.74 -119.56 -0.61
C VAL A 23 85.24 -119.61 -0.88
N VAL A 24 84.67 -120.82 -0.98
CA VAL A 24 83.23 -121.02 -1.15
C VAL A 24 82.47 -120.44 0.05
N ILE A 25 82.92 -120.69 1.29
CA ILE A 25 82.33 -120.12 2.50
C ILE A 25 82.38 -118.57 2.47
N GLY A 26 83.52 -117.98 2.11
CA GLY A 26 83.66 -116.53 2.02
C GLY A 26 82.73 -115.91 0.96
N PHE A 27 82.59 -116.56 -0.20
CA PHE A 27 81.65 -116.16 -1.24
C PHE A 27 80.19 -116.29 -0.78
N LEU A 28 79.85 -117.37 -0.08
CA LEU A 28 78.52 -117.56 0.51
C LEU A 28 78.20 -116.49 1.55
N ILE A 29 79.13 -116.11 2.42
CA ILE A 29 78.97 -115.00 3.38
C ILE A 29 78.73 -113.68 2.63
N GLY A 30 79.48 -113.42 1.56
CA GLY A 30 79.29 -112.24 0.72
C GLY A 30 77.89 -112.19 0.08
N ILE A 31 77.37 -113.33 -0.38
CA ILE A 31 75.99 -113.43 -0.88
C ILE A 31 74.98 -113.16 0.23
N VAL A 32 75.16 -113.75 1.42
CA VAL A 32 74.24 -113.55 2.55
C VAL A 32 74.18 -112.08 2.94
N ASN A 33 75.32 -111.39 3.08
CA ASN A 33 75.35 -109.96 3.40
C ASN A 33 74.71 -109.11 2.29
N ALA A 34 74.87 -109.49 1.02
CA ALA A 34 74.23 -108.80 -0.09
C ALA A 34 72.71 -109.03 -0.10
N LEU A 35 72.25 -110.23 0.26
CA LEU A 35 70.83 -110.55 0.40
C LEU A 35 70.21 -109.78 1.57
N GLU A 36 70.90 -109.68 2.72
CA GLU A 36 70.49 -108.89 3.88
C GLU A 36 70.32 -107.41 3.53
N SER A 37 71.30 -106.81 2.83
CA SER A 37 71.19 -105.42 2.37
C SER A 37 70.04 -105.19 1.38
N ILE A 38 69.68 -106.18 0.57
CA ILE A 38 68.54 -106.09 -0.35
C ILE A 38 67.23 -106.19 0.44
N ASP A 39 67.17 -107.05 1.45
CA ASP A 39 66.01 -107.22 2.33
C ASP A 39 65.71 -105.91 3.08
N ASP A 40 66.72 -105.32 3.72
CA ASP A 40 66.62 -104.00 4.38
C ASP A 40 66.14 -102.92 3.40
N GLY A 41 66.67 -102.91 2.17
CA GLY A 41 66.28 -101.97 1.13
C GLY A 41 64.85 -102.18 0.63
N LEU A 42 64.36 -103.42 0.62
CA LEU A 42 62.98 -103.75 0.29
C LEU A 42 62.03 -103.38 1.44
N GLU A 43 62.43 -103.55 2.70
CA GLU A 43 61.65 -103.12 3.87
C GLU A 43 61.47 -101.59 3.86
N GLU A 44 62.53 -100.83 3.61
CA GLU A 44 62.47 -99.36 3.52
C GLU A 44 61.59 -98.90 2.34
N ALA A 45 61.65 -99.60 1.21
CA ALA A 45 60.79 -99.33 0.06
C ALA A 45 59.32 -99.64 0.36
N ASP A 46 59.03 -100.72 1.09
CA ASP A 46 57.67 -101.09 1.51
C ASP A 46 57.09 -100.06 2.50
N SER A 47 57.90 -99.60 3.45
CA SER A 47 57.56 -98.50 4.36
C SER A 47 57.20 -97.23 3.58
N SER A 48 58.05 -96.82 2.63
CA SER A 48 57.80 -95.67 1.76
C SER A 48 56.51 -95.80 0.94
N VAL A 49 56.24 -97.00 0.38
CA VAL A 49 55.00 -97.28 -0.36
C VAL A 49 53.77 -97.21 0.55
N THR A 50 53.90 -97.70 1.79
CA THR A 50 52.84 -97.62 2.81
C THR A 50 52.52 -96.17 3.17
N ASP A 51 53.54 -95.32 3.35
CA ASP A 51 53.37 -93.88 3.60
C ASP A 51 52.72 -93.15 2.43
N ILE A 52 53.16 -93.44 1.19
CA ILE A 52 52.53 -92.91 -0.02
C ILE A 52 51.06 -93.30 -0.06
N ARG A 53 50.73 -94.55 0.25
CA ARG A 53 49.34 -95.02 0.29
C ARG A 53 48.53 -94.32 1.39
N GLY A 54 49.15 -94.08 2.55
CA GLY A 54 48.57 -93.29 3.65
C GLY A 54 48.21 -91.87 3.22
N ASN A 55 49.15 -91.18 2.56
CA ASN A 55 48.98 -89.81 2.07
C ASN A 55 48.04 -89.71 0.86
N ALA A 56 47.98 -90.73 0.01
CA ALA A 56 47.09 -90.78 -1.15
C ALA A 56 45.64 -91.06 -0.76
N LYS A 57 45.41 -91.77 0.35
CA LYS A 57 44.08 -92.17 0.82
C LYS A 57 43.11 -90.99 1.09
N PRO A 58 43.50 -89.87 1.72
CA PRO A 58 42.60 -88.73 1.95
C PRO A 58 42.43 -87.78 0.76
N LEU A 59 43.24 -87.89 -0.30
CA LEU A 59 43.16 -86.98 -1.46
C LEU A 59 41.78 -86.96 -2.13
N PRO A 60 41.08 -88.10 -2.33
CA PRO A 60 39.73 -88.09 -2.89
C PRO A 60 38.74 -87.26 -2.06
N ASP A 61 38.79 -87.38 -0.73
CA ASP A 61 37.91 -86.63 0.18
C ASP A 61 38.21 -85.13 0.10
N HIS A 62 39.49 -84.74 0.07
CA HIS A 62 39.89 -83.34 -0.13
C HIS A 62 39.42 -82.77 -1.48
N ILE A 63 39.47 -83.57 -2.55
CA ILE A 63 38.97 -83.16 -3.86
C ILE A 63 37.44 -82.98 -3.82
N GLU A 64 36.72 -83.86 -3.13
CA GLU A 64 35.28 -83.74 -2.92
C GLU A 64 34.92 -82.46 -2.15
N ASP A 65 35.63 -82.16 -1.06
CA ASP A 65 35.46 -80.94 -0.27
C ASP A 65 35.71 -79.67 -1.09
N ILE A 66 36.79 -79.64 -1.87
CA ILE A 66 37.11 -78.51 -2.76
C ILE A 66 35.99 -78.32 -3.79
N ASN A 67 35.52 -79.40 -4.42
CA ASN A 67 34.45 -79.33 -5.41
C ASN A 67 33.13 -78.85 -4.77
N GLY A 68 32.81 -79.32 -3.55
CA GLY A 68 31.67 -78.85 -2.78
C GLY A 68 31.75 -77.35 -2.47
N ASN A 69 32.92 -76.87 -2.05
CA ASN A 69 33.15 -75.45 -1.79
C ASN A 69 33.05 -74.59 -3.05
N LEU A 70 33.62 -75.04 -4.18
CA LEU A 70 33.53 -74.34 -5.45
C LEU A 70 32.08 -74.23 -5.93
N ARG A 71 31.26 -75.28 -5.78
CA ARG A 71 29.82 -75.23 -6.08
C ARG A 71 29.06 -74.23 -5.22
N ARG A 72 29.40 -74.12 -3.93
CA ARG A 72 28.79 -73.13 -3.01
C ARG A 72 29.20 -71.70 -3.37
N ILE A 73 30.46 -71.49 -3.74
CA ILE A 73 30.96 -70.20 -4.22
C ILE A 73 30.23 -69.81 -5.52
N ASP A 74 30.16 -70.70 -6.51
CA ASP A 74 29.45 -70.47 -7.77
C ASP A 74 27.97 -70.10 -7.53
N GLY A 75 27.28 -70.88 -6.69
CA GLY A 75 25.89 -70.60 -6.31
C GLY A 75 25.71 -69.25 -5.60
N SER A 76 26.72 -68.78 -4.85
CA SER A 76 26.67 -67.49 -4.15
C SER A 76 27.01 -66.31 -5.05
N LEU A 77 27.89 -66.50 -6.04
CA LEU A 77 28.29 -65.46 -6.98
C LEU A 77 27.22 -65.17 -8.04
N LYS A 78 26.50 -66.20 -8.48
CA LYS A 78 25.47 -66.09 -9.52
C LYS A 78 24.41 -64.99 -9.28
N PRO A 79 23.78 -64.86 -8.09
CA PRO A 79 22.78 -63.82 -7.84
C PRO A 79 23.37 -62.41 -7.67
N ILE A 80 24.68 -62.23 -7.48
CA ILE A 80 25.29 -60.92 -7.21
C ILE A 80 25.11 -59.96 -8.39
N SER A 81 25.20 -60.46 -9.62
CA SER A 81 24.99 -59.65 -10.83
C SER A 81 23.57 -59.07 -10.90
N ASP A 82 22.58 -59.88 -10.56
CA ASP A 82 21.18 -59.45 -10.54
C ASP A 82 20.92 -58.46 -9.40
N GLN A 83 21.51 -58.70 -8.23
CA GLN A 83 21.45 -57.77 -7.10
C GLN A 83 22.06 -56.40 -7.46
N ALA A 84 23.23 -56.39 -8.09
CA ALA A 84 23.88 -55.17 -8.55
C ALA A 84 23.02 -54.41 -9.56
N SER A 85 22.40 -55.12 -10.51
CA SER A 85 21.48 -54.54 -11.50
C SER A 85 20.25 -53.90 -10.84
N ARG A 86 19.68 -54.57 -9.81
CA ARG A 86 18.56 -54.02 -9.03
C ARG A 86 18.94 -52.76 -8.25
N ILE A 87 20.15 -52.73 -7.68
CA ILE A 87 20.67 -51.54 -6.98
C ILE A 87 20.83 -50.37 -7.95
N LEU A 88 21.40 -50.60 -9.14
CA LEU A 88 21.53 -49.57 -10.17
C LEU A 88 20.17 -49.03 -10.64
N GLY A 89 19.19 -49.91 -10.83
CA GLY A 89 17.82 -49.53 -11.17
C GLY A 89 17.19 -48.66 -10.07
N ALA A 90 17.31 -49.08 -8.81
CA ALA A 90 16.80 -48.32 -7.67
C ALA A 90 17.46 -46.93 -7.56
N LEU A 91 18.78 -46.84 -7.75
CA LEU A 91 19.51 -45.58 -7.73
C LEU A 91 19.05 -44.63 -8.85
N THR A 92 18.80 -45.17 -10.04
CA THR A 92 18.26 -44.41 -11.19
C THR A 92 16.86 -43.85 -10.87
N SER A 93 15.99 -44.66 -10.26
CA SER A 93 14.66 -44.21 -9.82
C SER A 93 14.72 -43.14 -8.72
N ILE A 94 15.66 -43.27 -7.77
CA ILE A 94 15.90 -42.26 -6.73
C ILE A 94 16.33 -40.94 -7.37
N ASN A 95 17.25 -40.97 -8.33
CA ASN A 95 17.71 -39.76 -9.02
C ASN A 95 16.55 -39.04 -9.73
N GLY A 96 15.74 -39.78 -10.50
CA GLY A 96 14.56 -39.18 -11.16
C GLY A 96 13.52 -38.65 -10.17
N SER A 97 13.40 -39.26 -8.98
CA SER A 97 12.52 -38.74 -7.92
C SER A 97 13.05 -37.42 -7.34
N LEU A 98 14.37 -37.30 -7.16
CA LEU A 98 15.01 -36.07 -6.71
C LEU A 98 14.86 -34.94 -7.74
N ASP A 99 15.05 -35.23 -9.02
CA ASP A 99 14.83 -34.25 -10.11
C ASP A 99 13.40 -33.70 -10.10
N ASN A 100 12.41 -34.55 -9.84
CA ASN A 100 11.01 -34.14 -9.71
C ASN A 100 10.75 -33.26 -8.47
N VAL A 101 11.40 -33.58 -7.35
CA VAL A 101 11.32 -32.77 -6.12
C VAL A 101 11.92 -31.38 -6.36
N ASP A 102 13.09 -31.30 -6.98
CA ASP A 102 13.75 -30.02 -7.29
C ASP A 102 12.92 -29.15 -8.23
N SER A 103 12.34 -29.76 -9.28
CA SER A 103 11.43 -29.07 -10.20
C SER A 103 10.20 -28.52 -9.46
N THR A 104 9.60 -29.32 -8.58
CA THR A 104 8.44 -28.91 -7.77
C THR A 104 8.80 -27.78 -6.82
N ALA A 105 9.94 -27.86 -6.13
CA ALA A 105 10.42 -26.82 -5.23
C ALA A 105 10.67 -25.48 -5.96
N SER A 106 11.20 -25.54 -7.17
CA SER A 106 11.39 -24.35 -8.04
C SER A 106 10.04 -23.71 -8.41
N GLN A 107 9.05 -24.52 -8.80
CA GLN A 107 7.69 -24.03 -9.12
C GLN A 107 7.00 -23.38 -7.91
N ILE A 108 7.12 -24.00 -6.73
CA ILE A 108 6.60 -23.44 -5.47
C ILE A 108 7.26 -22.10 -5.17
N SER A 109 8.58 -22.01 -5.30
CA SER A 109 9.33 -20.78 -5.06
C SER A 109 8.89 -19.64 -6.00
N GLY A 110 8.70 -19.94 -7.29
CA GLY A 110 8.15 -18.99 -8.26
C GLY A 110 6.73 -18.53 -7.90
N SER A 111 5.88 -19.47 -7.49
CA SER A 111 4.50 -19.16 -7.08
C SER A 111 4.42 -18.28 -5.82
N LEU A 112 5.29 -18.53 -4.84
CA LEU A 112 5.42 -17.70 -3.64
C LEU A 112 5.86 -16.29 -3.99
N ARG A 113 6.84 -16.13 -4.88
CA ARG A 113 7.30 -14.81 -5.35
C ARG A 113 6.15 -14.03 -6.02
N ASN A 114 5.39 -14.66 -6.91
CA ASN A 114 4.25 -14.02 -7.58
C ASN A 114 3.16 -13.59 -6.57
N THR A 115 2.92 -14.42 -5.55
CA THR A 115 1.96 -14.10 -4.49
C THR A 115 2.44 -12.92 -3.63
N SER A 116 3.73 -12.89 -3.31
CA SER A 116 4.35 -11.77 -2.60
C SER A 116 4.21 -10.46 -3.37
N ASP A 117 4.54 -10.47 -4.67
CA ASP A 117 4.43 -9.29 -5.53
C ASP A 117 2.97 -8.80 -5.61
N SER A 118 2.00 -9.72 -5.76
CA SER A 118 0.56 -9.41 -5.76
C SER A 118 0.08 -8.79 -4.45
N LEU A 119 0.63 -9.22 -3.31
CA LEU A 119 0.31 -8.66 -1.99
C LEU A 119 0.82 -7.21 -1.85
N VAL A 120 2.02 -6.93 -2.36
CA VAL A 120 2.59 -5.58 -2.39
C VAL A 120 1.71 -4.64 -3.22
N ASP A 121 1.31 -5.07 -4.42
CA ASP A 121 0.44 -4.29 -5.31
C ASP A 121 -0.94 -4.01 -4.67
N THR A 122 -1.51 -5.03 -4.02
CA THR A 122 -2.79 -4.90 -3.28
C THR A 122 -2.66 -3.90 -2.13
N SER A 123 -1.56 -3.98 -1.36
CA SER A 123 -1.29 -3.03 -0.27
C SER A 123 -1.13 -1.60 -0.79
N GLY A 124 -0.42 -1.41 -1.91
CA GLY A 124 -0.28 -0.11 -2.56
C GLY A 124 -1.63 0.47 -3.01
N THR A 125 -2.46 -0.37 -3.63
CA THR A 125 -3.82 0.00 -4.05
C THR A 125 -4.68 0.43 -2.86
N LEU A 126 -4.65 -0.33 -1.77
CA LEU A 126 -5.40 -0.01 -0.56
C LEU A 126 -4.97 1.32 0.07
N SER A 127 -3.68 1.63 0.08
CA SER A 127 -3.15 2.92 0.53
C SER A 127 -3.65 4.08 -0.35
N GLY A 128 -3.73 3.87 -1.67
CA GLY A 128 -4.29 4.86 -2.60
C GLY A 128 -5.78 5.12 -2.36
N VAL A 129 -6.55 4.07 -2.10
CA VAL A 129 -7.97 4.18 -1.74
C VAL A 129 -8.15 4.94 -0.43
N ALA A 130 -7.40 4.60 0.62
CA ALA A 130 -7.46 5.28 1.91
C ALA A 130 -7.18 6.80 1.77
N SER A 131 -6.17 7.16 0.98
CA SER A 131 -5.85 8.56 0.69
C SER A 131 -7.00 9.28 -0.04
N SER A 132 -7.61 8.62 -1.03
CA SER A 132 -8.75 9.16 -1.77
C SER A 132 -9.96 9.41 -0.87
N VAL A 133 -10.27 8.46 0.02
CA VAL A 133 -11.34 8.61 1.04
C VAL A 133 -11.05 9.80 1.96
N GLY A 134 -9.81 9.95 2.42
CA GLY A 134 -9.38 11.11 3.21
C GLY A 134 -9.65 12.44 2.50
N ASN A 135 -9.27 12.54 1.22
CA ASN A 135 -9.50 13.74 0.40
C ASN A 135 -10.99 14.05 0.20
N THR A 136 -11.81 13.04 -0.06
CA THR A 136 -13.26 13.19 -0.17
C THR A 136 -13.88 13.69 1.14
N SER A 137 -13.45 13.12 2.28
CA SER A 137 -13.90 13.56 3.61
C SER A 137 -13.55 15.04 3.86
N GLY A 138 -12.32 15.45 3.56
CA GLY A 138 -11.91 16.86 3.67
C GLY A 138 -12.72 17.80 2.77
N SER A 139 -13.05 17.36 1.56
CA SER A 139 -13.89 18.12 0.61
C SER A 139 -15.33 18.28 1.10
N LEU A 140 -15.89 17.24 1.72
CA LEU A 140 -17.22 17.28 2.34
C LEU A 140 -17.27 18.25 3.52
N VAL A 141 -16.25 18.25 4.39
CA VAL A 141 -16.14 19.21 5.49
C VAL A 141 -16.08 20.66 4.97
N SER A 142 -15.27 20.90 3.93
CA SER A 142 -15.16 22.23 3.31
C SER A 142 -16.50 22.69 2.73
N THR A 143 -17.22 21.79 2.05
CA THR A 143 -18.56 22.07 1.49
C THR A 143 -19.57 22.38 2.60
N SER A 144 -19.56 21.63 3.69
CA SER A 144 -20.42 21.86 4.86
C SER A 144 -20.18 23.24 5.47
N ASN A 145 -18.92 23.65 5.61
CA ASN A 145 -18.56 24.98 6.11
C ASN A 145 -19.04 26.09 5.19
N SER A 146 -18.88 25.94 3.88
CA SER A 146 -19.40 26.89 2.89
C SER A 146 -20.92 27.03 2.97
N LEU A 147 -21.66 25.92 3.11
CA LEU A 147 -23.12 25.93 3.29
C LEU A 147 -23.53 26.66 4.57
N ARG A 148 -22.82 26.45 5.68
CA ARG A 148 -23.05 27.20 6.93
C ARG A 148 -22.83 28.70 6.73
N GLY A 149 -21.78 29.08 6.00
CA GLY A 149 -21.51 30.47 5.63
C GLY A 149 -22.66 31.09 4.84
N THR A 150 -23.11 30.43 3.77
CA THR A 150 -24.25 30.86 2.96
C THR A 150 -25.53 31.00 3.78
N SER A 151 -25.81 30.06 4.67
CA SER A 151 -26.96 30.13 5.58
C SER A 151 -26.89 31.36 6.50
N GLY A 152 -25.69 31.67 7.03
CA GLY A 152 -25.43 32.88 7.80
C GLY A 152 -25.71 34.17 7.02
N THR A 153 -25.21 34.25 5.79
CA THR A 153 -25.47 35.39 4.89
C THR A 153 -26.96 35.55 4.61
N LEU A 154 -27.67 34.45 4.34
CA LEU A 154 -29.11 34.49 4.07
C LEU A 154 -29.90 35.02 5.27
N ARG A 155 -29.55 34.61 6.50
CA ARG A 155 -30.15 35.17 7.74
C ARG A 155 -29.91 36.68 7.85
N GLY A 156 -28.72 37.15 7.49
CA GLY A 156 -28.40 38.59 7.46
C GLY A 156 -29.27 39.38 6.46
N ILE A 157 -29.47 38.82 5.26
CA ILE A 157 -30.35 39.40 4.24
C ILE A 157 -31.79 39.46 4.75
N THR A 158 -32.31 38.38 5.35
CA THR A 158 -33.66 38.34 5.93
C THR A 158 -33.86 39.43 7.00
N SER A 159 -32.88 39.62 7.89
CA SER A 159 -32.93 40.69 8.90
C SER A 159 -32.94 42.09 8.28
N SER A 160 -32.15 42.30 7.23
CA SER A 160 -32.09 43.58 6.50
C SER A 160 -33.41 43.88 5.81
N LEU A 161 -34.00 42.90 5.10
CA LEU A 161 -35.31 43.00 4.47
C LEU A 161 -36.42 43.34 5.49
N ARG A 162 -36.40 42.69 6.66
CA ARG A 162 -37.34 43.00 7.76
C ARG A 162 -37.19 44.44 8.24
N SER A 163 -35.95 44.93 8.37
CA SER A 163 -35.68 46.31 8.78
C SER A 163 -36.19 47.31 7.74
N THR A 164 -35.91 47.07 6.46
CA THR A 164 -36.42 47.89 5.35
C THR A 164 -37.95 47.90 5.30
N SER A 165 -38.60 46.75 5.52
CA SER A 165 -40.06 46.67 5.62
C SER A 165 -40.60 47.56 6.74
N GLY A 166 -39.97 47.53 7.92
CA GLY A 166 -40.34 48.40 9.04
C GLY A 166 -40.19 49.89 8.71
N ILE A 167 -39.11 50.29 8.03
CA ILE A 167 -38.91 51.66 7.54
C ILE A 167 -40.05 52.05 6.58
N LEU A 168 -40.40 51.18 5.63
CA LEU A 168 -41.48 51.44 4.66
C LEU A 168 -42.83 51.66 5.34
N VAL A 169 -43.14 50.91 6.40
CA VAL A 169 -44.36 51.09 7.20
C VAL A 169 -44.36 52.46 7.88
N ASN A 170 -43.24 52.87 8.47
CA ASN A 170 -43.11 54.18 9.09
C ASN A 170 -43.26 55.33 8.08
N VAL A 171 -42.62 55.21 6.91
CA VAL A 171 -42.75 56.19 5.82
C VAL A 171 -44.20 56.28 5.35
N ARG A 172 -44.89 55.14 5.16
CA ARG A 172 -46.31 55.12 4.79
C ARG A 172 -47.18 55.83 5.84
N GLY A 173 -46.91 55.62 7.13
CA GLY A 173 -47.57 56.32 8.23
C GLY A 173 -47.36 57.83 8.18
N LEU A 174 -46.10 58.26 8.02
CA LEU A 174 -45.74 59.68 7.90
C LEU A 174 -46.42 60.36 6.71
N VAL A 175 -46.44 59.72 5.54
CA VAL A 175 -47.16 60.20 4.35
C VAL A 175 -48.65 60.36 4.66
N GLY A 176 -49.25 59.41 5.38
CA GLY A 176 -50.64 59.52 5.86
C GLY A 176 -50.86 60.77 6.73
N THR A 177 -49.98 61.00 7.71
CA THR A 177 -50.02 62.20 8.56
C THR A 177 -49.86 63.48 7.75
N ILE A 178 -48.88 63.56 6.86
CA ILE A 178 -48.66 64.73 5.98
C ILE A 178 -49.91 65.00 5.15
N ASN A 179 -50.48 63.98 4.51
CA ASN A 179 -51.68 64.12 3.71
C ASN A 179 -52.88 64.62 4.54
N SER A 180 -53.04 64.15 5.77
CA SER A 180 -54.10 64.63 6.69
C SER A 180 -53.90 66.11 7.07
N ARG A 181 -52.66 66.54 7.35
CA ARG A 181 -52.31 67.93 7.66
C ARG A 181 -52.50 68.84 6.45
N LEU A 182 -52.08 68.39 5.27
CA LEU A 182 -52.26 69.14 4.03
C LEU A 182 -53.76 69.36 3.75
N ARG A 183 -54.58 68.31 3.91
CA ARG A 183 -56.04 68.43 3.79
C ARG A 183 -56.59 69.44 4.79
N ALA A 184 -56.21 69.36 6.06
CA ALA A 184 -56.67 70.32 7.08
C ALA A 184 -56.27 71.76 6.74
N ALA A 185 -55.02 71.99 6.31
CA ALA A 185 -54.54 73.31 5.90
C ALA A 185 -55.27 73.87 4.67
N GLN A 186 -55.85 73.01 3.82
CA GLN A 186 -56.59 73.40 2.62
C GLN A 186 -58.09 73.64 2.85
N ARG A 187 -58.70 73.11 3.93
CA ARG A 187 -60.15 73.22 4.11
C ARG A 187 -60.59 74.61 4.58
N ARG A 188 -61.81 75.02 4.17
CA ARG A 188 -62.42 76.31 4.53
C ARG A 188 -62.93 76.38 5.97
N ASP A 189 -63.54 75.29 6.44
CA ASP A 189 -64.15 75.19 7.77
C ASP A 189 -63.16 75.42 8.93
N SER A 190 -61.87 75.19 8.69
CA SER A 190 -60.80 75.39 9.68
C SER A 190 -59.93 76.63 9.43
N LEU A 191 -60.44 77.68 8.76
CA LEU A 191 -59.67 78.88 8.39
C LEU A 191 -58.44 78.58 7.52
N GLY A 192 -58.47 77.47 6.77
CA GLY A 192 -57.39 77.08 5.86
C GLY A 192 -57.31 77.95 4.60
N THR A 193 -56.40 77.60 3.70
CA THR A 193 -56.07 78.43 2.53
C THR A 193 -57.24 78.66 1.58
N ALA A 194 -58.22 77.76 1.52
CA ALA A 194 -59.42 77.96 0.72
C ALA A 194 -60.33 79.10 1.23
N GLU A 195 -60.20 79.53 2.49
CA GLU A 195 -60.95 80.64 3.07
C GLU A 195 -60.27 81.99 2.81
N ILE A 196 -58.97 82.00 2.47
CA ILE A 196 -58.20 83.21 2.17
C ILE A 196 -58.87 84.06 1.08
N PRO A 197 -59.25 83.53 -0.10
CA PRO A 197 -59.91 84.33 -1.13
C PRO A 197 -61.23 84.96 -0.66
N ILE A 198 -61.99 84.28 0.21
CA ILE A 198 -63.24 84.84 0.77
C ILE A 198 -62.92 85.96 1.75
N ASN A 199 -61.95 85.76 2.64
CA ASN A 199 -61.57 86.79 3.61
C ASN A 199 -60.96 88.01 2.92
N VAL A 200 -60.14 87.82 1.90
CA VAL A 200 -59.62 88.90 1.05
C VAL A 200 -60.76 89.62 0.32
N ALA A 201 -61.72 88.90 -0.25
CA ALA A 201 -62.90 89.52 -0.89
C ALA A 201 -63.75 90.31 0.12
N ARG A 202 -63.98 89.77 1.32
CA ARG A 202 -64.67 90.48 2.42
C ARG A 202 -63.93 91.74 2.85
N ALA A 203 -62.61 91.68 3.01
CA ALA A 203 -61.80 92.84 3.34
C ALA A 203 -61.84 93.90 2.22
N ASN A 204 -61.69 93.49 0.95
CA ASN A 204 -61.79 94.40 -0.20
C ASN A 204 -63.17 95.07 -0.29
N ALA A 205 -64.24 94.35 0.05
CA ALA A 205 -65.60 94.91 0.07
C ALA A 205 -65.78 95.99 1.16
N VAL A 206 -65.03 95.93 2.27
CA VAL A 206 -65.00 96.98 3.30
C VAL A 206 -64.07 98.13 2.90
N LEU A 207 -62.93 97.83 2.28
CA LEU A 207 -61.95 98.83 1.86
C LEU A 207 -62.44 99.69 0.69
N SER A 208 -63.20 99.13 -0.26
CA SER A 208 -63.69 99.86 -1.44
C SER A 208 -64.53 101.11 -1.11
N PRO A 209 -65.55 101.07 -0.23
CA PRO A 209 -66.27 102.29 0.15
C PRO A 209 -65.40 103.27 0.93
N ILE A 210 -64.47 102.80 1.77
CA ILE A 210 -63.53 103.66 2.50
C ILE A 210 -62.59 104.40 1.52
N GLU A 211 -62.10 103.72 0.49
CA GLU A 211 -61.27 104.31 -0.56
C GLU A 211 -62.05 105.38 -1.35
N ASN A 212 -63.32 105.12 -1.66
CA ASN A 212 -64.21 106.10 -2.29
C ASN A 212 -64.43 107.33 -1.38
N ASP A 213 -64.72 107.10 -0.09
CA ASP A 213 -64.91 108.16 0.90
C ASP A 213 -63.64 109.01 1.06
N ALA A 214 -62.47 108.39 1.17
CA ALA A 214 -61.19 109.09 1.24
C ALA A 214 -60.91 109.93 -0.02
N THR A 215 -61.24 109.40 -1.20
CA THR A 215 -61.11 110.12 -2.47
C THR A 215 -62.07 111.31 -2.54
N ALA A 216 -63.32 111.13 -2.10
CA ALA A 216 -64.32 112.20 -2.05
C ALA A 216 -63.93 113.30 -1.05
N ILE A 217 -63.44 112.93 0.14
CA ILE A 217 -62.92 113.88 1.13
C ILE A 217 -61.73 114.65 0.56
N ASN A 218 -60.77 113.97 -0.08
CA ASN A 218 -59.63 114.62 -0.70
C ASN A 218 -60.06 115.59 -1.82
N GLY A 219 -61.02 115.18 -2.67
CA GLY A 219 -61.63 116.06 -3.67
C GLY A 219 -62.28 117.29 -3.03
N GLY A 220 -63.06 117.11 -1.96
CA GLY A 220 -63.64 118.21 -1.19
C GLY A 220 -62.59 119.14 -0.58
N LEU A 221 -61.48 118.61 -0.06
CA LEU A 221 -60.35 119.40 0.44
C LEU A 221 -59.67 120.19 -0.68
N VAL A 222 -59.48 119.60 -1.86
CA VAL A 222 -58.94 120.29 -3.04
C VAL A 222 -59.85 121.42 -3.48
N ASP A 223 -61.17 121.20 -3.53
CA ASP A 223 -62.16 122.23 -3.85
C ASP A 223 -62.16 123.36 -2.82
N VAL A 224 -62.11 123.04 -1.53
CA VAL A 224 -61.98 124.05 -0.47
C VAL A 224 -60.67 124.82 -0.62
N ASN A 225 -59.56 124.16 -0.91
CA ASN A 225 -58.29 124.80 -1.15
C ASN A 225 -58.34 125.72 -2.38
N SER A 226 -58.96 125.30 -3.47
CA SER A 226 -59.19 126.10 -4.67
C SER A 226 -60.08 127.33 -4.39
N HIS A 227 -61.16 127.15 -3.62
CA HIS A 227 -62.02 128.25 -3.16
C HIS A 227 -61.26 129.23 -2.26
N LEU A 228 -60.43 128.74 -1.34
CA LEU A 228 -59.57 129.59 -0.50
C LEU A 228 -58.58 130.36 -1.38
N THR A 229 -57.91 129.72 -2.34
CA THR A 229 -57.06 130.40 -3.32
C THR A 229 -57.83 131.45 -4.13
N SER A 230 -59.04 131.13 -4.61
CA SER A 230 -59.94 132.06 -5.32
C SER A 230 -60.36 133.26 -4.46
N ILE A 231 -60.68 133.06 -3.18
CA ILE A 231 -60.99 134.13 -2.23
C ILE A 231 -59.75 135.01 -2.01
N CYS A 232 -58.59 134.38 -1.83
CA CYS A 232 -57.29 135.03 -1.69
C CYS A 232 -56.93 135.87 -2.92
N GLU A 233 -57.28 135.39 -4.12
CA GLU A 233 -57.08 136.07 -5.40
C GLU A 233 -58.21 137.08 -5.74
N SER A 234 -59.34 137.02 -5.03
CA SER A 234 -60.50 137.89 -5.27
C SER A 234 -60.23 139.36 -4.89
N ARG A 235 -60.86 140.27 -5.63
CA ARG A 235 -60.61 141.72 -5.52
C ARG A 235 -61.14 142.37 -4.24
N VAL A 236 -61.89 141.65 -3.39
CA VAL A 236 -62.48 142.20 -2.16
C VAL A 236 -61.43 142.31 -1.04
N LEU A 237 -60.50 141.36 -0.92
CA LEU A 237 -59.39 141.40 0.05
C LEU A 237 -58.17 142.20 -0.45
N LYS A 238 -58.14 142.58 -1.73
CA LYS A 238 -57.20 143.57 -2.28
C LYS A 238 -57.62 145.02 -2.01
N ILE A 239 -58.64 145.25 -1.18
CA ILE A 239 -58.92 146.56 -0.58
C ILE A 239 -57.93 146.75 0.57
N ALA A 240 -56.76 147.29 0.23
CA ALA A 240 -55.78 147.74 1.20
C ALA A 240 -56.31 148.96 1.95
N VAL A 241 -56.73 148.75 3.20
CA VAL A 241 -56.87 149.81 4.21
C VAL A 241 -55.45 150.18 4.70
N PRO A 242 -55.09 151.47 4.83
CA PRO A 242 -53.72 151.89 5.19
C PRO A 242 -53.41 151.61 6.66
N GLY A 243 -52.28 150.93 6.93
CA GLY A 243 -51.63 150.98 8.25
C GLY A 243 -51.28 149.66 8.92
N VAL A 244 -51.66 148.50 8.38
CA VAL A 244 -51.31 147.20 9.00
C VAL A 244 -50.31 146.44 8.12
N VAL A 245 -49.10 146.32 8.66
CA VAL A 245 -48.01 145.50 8.12
C VAL A 245 -48.46 144.03 8.09
N ARG A 246 -48.53 143.45 6.89
CA ARG A 246 -48.63 142.01 6.69
C ARG A 246 -47.33 141.36 7.19
N PRO A 247 -47.42 140.10 7.63
CA PRO A 247 -46.70 139.10 6.87
C PRO A 247 -47.70 138.05 6.37
N GLY A 248 -47.57 137.75 5.09
CA GLY A 248 -48.13 136.53 4.52
C GLY A 248 -47.60 135.28 5.26
N PRO A 249 -48.12 134.11 4.90
CA PRO A 249 -48.05 133.70 3.52
C PRO A 249 -49.27 134.19 2.77
N ASP A 250 -48.98 134.86 1.65
CA ASP A 250 -49.91 134.87 0.54
C ASP A 250 -50.33 133.41 0.28
N CYS A 251 -51.55 133.22 -0.20
CA CYS A 251 -51.67 132.27 -1.29
C CYS A 251 -50.83 132.88 -2.43
#